data_AF-A0A357T0J0-F1
#
_entry.id   AF-A0A357T0J0-F1
#
_cell.length_a   1.000
_cell.length_b   1.000
_cell.length_c   1.000
_cell.angle_alpha   90.00
_cell.angle_beta   90.00
_cell.angle_gamma   90.00
#
_symmetry.space_group_name_H-M   'P 1'
#
loop_
_entity.id
_entity.type
_entity.pdbx_description
1 polymer ?
#
loop_
_entity_poly.entity_id
_entity_poly.type
_entity_poly.pdbx_seq_one_letter_code
_entity_poly.pdbx_strand_id
1 'polypeptide(L)'
;MVKRLLDCNTTDFKTMNKKEIINSIKASEGRVIVSEIIGAVSPLLHDISNAELAAAFGADRLLLNMLDLYIPVFYGLQKNNPDKIIKEIKELTG
;
A
#
# COMPACT_ATOMS: atom_id res chain seq x y z
N MET A 1 -17.66 18.92 0.43
CA MET A 1 -17.81 17.53 -0.06
C MET A 1 -16.47 16.85 0.09
N VAL A 2 -16.37 15.64 0.67
CA VAL A 2 -15.09 14.95 0.82
C VAL A 2 -14.69 14.39 -0.55
N LYS A 3 -13.42 14.59 -0.95
CA LYS A 3 -12.87 14.07 -2.21
C LYS A 3 -12.97 12.55 -2.26
N ARG A 4 -13.24 11.95 -3.43
CA ARG A 4 -13.19 10.47 -3.58
C ARG A 4 -11.74 10.03 -3.42
N LEU A 5 -11.52 8.87 -2.80
CA LEU A 5 -10.17 8.31 -2.63
C LEU A 5 -9.44 8.22 -3.98
N LEU A 6 -10.15 7.80 -5.03
CA LEU A 6 -9.63 7.64 -6.38
C LEU A 6 -9.25 8.96 -7.07
N ASP A 7 -9.73 10.10 -6.56
CA ASP A 7 -9.32 11.41 -7.07
C ASP A 7 -8.18 12.01 -6.24
N CYS A 8 -7.82 11.41 -5.09
CA CYS A 8 -6.83 11.97 -4.17
C CYS A 8 -5.41 11.93 -4.75
N ASN A 9 -4.67 13.01 -4.51
CA ASN A 9 -3.24 13.09 -4.79
C ASN A 9 -2.45 12.77 -3.51
N THR A 10 -1.15 12.50 -3.65
CA THR A 10 -0.23 12.26 -2.53
C THR A 10 -0.24 13.38 -1.47
N THR A 11 -0.48 14.63 -1.87
CA THR A 11 -0.61 15.77 -0.95
C THR A 11 -1.88 15.72 -0.11
N ASP A 12 -2.98 15.19 -0.65
CA ASP A 12 -4.26 15.09 0.08
C ASP A 12 -4.12 14.13 1.26
N PHE A 13 -3.46 12.99 1.06
CA PHE A 13 -3.22 11.99 2.10
C PHE A 13 -2.37 12.50 3.26
N LYS A 14 -1.51 13.49 3.03
CA LYS A 14 -0.68 14.10 4.11
C LYS A 14 -1.52 14.94 5.07
N THR A 15 -2.66 15.46 4.63
CA THR A 15 -3.51 16.36 5.43
C THR A 15 -4.80 15.71 5.92
N MET A 16 -5.23 14.61 5.29
CA MET A 16 -6.46 13.92 5.67
C MET A 16 -6.34 13.24 7.04
N ASN A 17 -7.34 13.47 7.88
CA ASN A 17 -7.50 12.72 9.13
C ASN A 17 -8.24 11.38 8.90
N LYS A 18 -8.32 10.56 9.95
CA LYS A 18 -9.00 9.24 9.92
C LYS A 18 -10.42 9.29 9.35
N LYS A 19 -11.23 10.29 9.74
CA LYS A 19 -12.64 10.40 9.31
C LYS A 19 -12.71 10.76 7.83
N GLU A 20 -11.82 11.64 7.36
CA GLU A 20 -11.73 12.03 5.95
C GLU A 20 -11.31 10.87 5.06
N ILE A 21 -10.32 10.07 5.48
CA ILE A 21 -9.91 8.86 4.75
C ILE A 21 -11.10 7.90 4.61
N ILE A 22 -11.80 7.58 5.70
CA ILE A 22 -12.97 6.67 5.65
C ILE A 22 -14.08 7.24 4.75
N ASN A 23 -14.35 8.54 4.84
CA ASN A 23 -15.37 9.18 4.01
C ASN A 23 -14.97 9.22 2.53
N SER A 24 -13.70 9.37 2.19
CA SER A 24 -13.20 9.35 0.81
C SER A 24 -13.39 7.98 0.15
N ILE A 25 -13.22 6.90 0.91
CA ILE A 25 -13.50 5.53 0.47
C ILE A 25 -14.99 5.36 0.20
N LYS A 26 -15.85 5.80 1.13
CA LYS A 26 -17.31 5.76 0.94
C LYS A 26 -17.76 6.55 -0.28
N ALA A 27 -17.21 7.75 -0.48
CA ALA A 27 -17.47 8.60 -1.63
C ALA A 27 -17.02 7.97 -2.97
N SER A 28 -16.16 6.96 -2.91
CA SER A 28 -15.72 6.22 -4.10
C SER A 28 -16.71 5.14 -4.55
N GLU A 29 -17.82 4.94 -3.83
CA GLU A 29 -18.96 4.08 -4.24
C GLU A 29 -18.56 2.62 -4.55
N GLY A 30 -17.67 2.06 -3.72
CA GLY A 30 -17.25 0.66 -3.86
C GLY A 30 -16.23 0.40 -4.97
N ARG A 31 -15.73 1.45 -5.64
CA ARG A 31 -14.71 1.32 -6.71
C ARG A 31 -13.28 1.22 -6.19
N VAL A 32 -13.05 1.36 -4.88
CA VAL A 32 -11.72 1.24 -4.28
C VAL A 32 -11.35 -0.23 -4.17
N ILE A 33 -10.25 -0.62 -4.80
CA ILE A 33 -9.68 -1.96 -4.76
C ILE A 33 -8.62 -2.02 -3.66
N VAL A 34 -8.79 -2.96 -2.74
CA VAL A 34 -7.79 -3.29 -1.72
C VAL A 34 -7.22 -4.66 -2.05
N SER A 35 -5.89 -4.75 -2.13
CA SER A 35 -5.20 -6.03 -2.27
C SER A 35 -4.49 -6.41 -0.96
N GLU A 36 -4.70 -7.64 -0.51
CA GLU A 36 -4.02 -8.18 0.65
C GLU A 36 -2.68 -8.80 0.22
N ILE A 37 -1.60 -8.40 0.88
CA ILE A 37 -0.24 -8.77 0.53
C ILE A 37 0.47 -9.36 1.74
N ILE A 38 1.02 -10.56 1.57
CA ILE A 38 1.94 -11.16 2.53
C ILE A 38 3.36 -10.95 1.99
N GLY A 39 4.17 -10.16 2.71
CA GLY A 39 5.55 -9.86 2.30
C GLY A 39 6.55 -10.98 2.62
N ALA A 40 6.23 -11.84 3.58
CA ALA A 40 7.09 -12.91 4.05
C ALA A 40 7.01 -14.22 3.23
N VAL A 41 6.36 -14.18 2.05
CA VAL A 41 6.33 -15.29 1.09
C VAL A 41 7.11 -14.93 -0.16
N SER A 42 7.54 -15.94 -0.92
CA SER A 42 8.25 -15.72 -2.18
C SER A 42 7.44 -14.79 -3.10
N PRO A 43 8.08 -13.76 -3.70
CA PRO A 43 7.43 -12.96 -4.72
C PRO A 43 7.02 -13.81 -5.91
N LEU A 44 5.90 -13.45 -6.55
CA LEU A 44 5.45 -14.14 -7.77
C LEU A 44 6.37 -13.85 -8.95
N LEU A 45 6.88 -12.61 -9.02
CA LEU A 45 7.88 -12.18 -9.99
C LEU A 45 9.19 -11.98 -9.24
N HIS A 46 10.21 -12.78 -9.56
CA HIS A 46 11.45 -12.90 -8.77
C HIS A 46 12.04 -11.57 -8.27
N ASP A 47 12.15 -10.59 -9.16
CA ASP A 47 12.87 -9.33 -8.89
C ASP A 47 11.95 -8.19 -8.44
N ILE A 48 10.66 -8.45 -8.22
CA ILE A 48 9.65 -7.42 -7.90
C ILE A 48 8.82 -7.88 -6.71
N SER A 49 8.59 -6.99 -5.74
CA SER A 49 7.81 -7.34 -4.56
C SER A 49 6.32 -7.60 -4.90
N ASN A 50 5.65 -8.45 -4.12
CA ASN A 50 4.20 -8.69 -4.29
C ASN A 50 3.37 -7.40 -4.11
N ALA A 51 3.89 -6.43 -3.34
CA ALA A 51 3.28 -5.12 -3.18
C ALA A 51 3.30 -4.30 -4.48
N GLU A 52 4.46 -4.21 -5.14
CA GLU A 52 4.60 -3.57 -6.45
C GLU A 52 3.72 -4.22 -7.50
N LEU A 53 3.71 -5.55 -7.54
CA LEU A 53 2.87 -6.29 -8.46
C LEU A 53 1.39 -5.92 -8.28
N ALA A 54 0.89 -5.91 -7.05
CA ALA A 54 -0.50 -5.55 -6.79
C ALA A 54 -0.82 -4.10 -7.13
N ALA A 55 0.07 -3.16 -6.80
CA ALA A 55 -0.08 -1.75 -7.16
C ALA A 55 -0.13 -1.56 -8.68
N ALA A 56 0.78 -2.21 -9.42
CA ALA A 56 0.82 -2.17 -10.88
C ALA A 56 -0.43 -2.76 -11.55
N PHE A 57 -1.13 -3.67 -10.86
CA PHE A 57 -2.36 -4.31 -11.34
C PHE A 57 -3.64 -3.61 -10.83
N GLY A 58 -3.53 -2.38 -10.35
CA GLY A 58 -4.68 -1.52 -10.05
C GLY A 58 -5.20 -1.60 -8.62
N ALA A 59 -4.39 -2.08 -7.66
CA ALA A 59 -4.73 -1.92 -6.26
C ALA A 59 -4.61 -0.44 -5.84
N ASP A 60 -5.71 0.17 -5.41
CA ASP A 60 -5.72 1.53 -4.86
C ASP A 60 -5.12 1.57 -3.44
N ARG A 61 -5.19 0.45 -2.72
CA ARG A 61 -4.61 0.27 -1.39
C ARG A 61 -4.03 -1.11 -1.20
N LEU A 62 -2.92 -1.15 -0.46
CA LEU A 62 -2.29 -2.39 -0.03
C LEU A 62 -2.56 -2.62 1.46
N LEU A 63 -3.05 -3.81 1.78
CA LEU A 63 -3.16 -4.32 3.15
C LEU A 63 -2.02 -5.31 3.38
N LEU A 64 -1.03 -4.92 4.19
CA LEU A 64 0.12 -5.77 4.49
C LEU A 64 -0.28 -6.77 5.58
N ASN A 65 -0.66 -7.98 5.19
CA ASN A 65 -0.99 -9.06 6.11
C ASN A 65 0.28 -9.75 6.62
N MET A 66 0.23 -10.25 7.86
CA MET A 66 1.32 -10.95 8.55
C MET A 66 2.66 -10.18 8.64
N LEU A 67 2.65 -8.85 8.45
CA LEU A 67 3.84 -8.04 8.64
C LEU A 67 4.10 -7.85 10.14
N ASP A 68 5.16 -8.47 10.65
CA ASP A 68 5.66 -8.24 11.99
C ASP A 68 6.43 -6.90 12.04
N LEU A 69 5.98 -5.96 12.87
CA LEU A 69 6.62 -4.65 13.00
C LEU A 69 7.90 -4.67 13.86
N TYR A 70 8.13 -5.74 14.62
CA TYR A 70 9.33 -5.92 15.43
C TYR A 70 10.44 -6.63 14.63
N ILE A 71 10.05 -7.58 13.79
CA ILE A 71 10.97 -8.34 12.93
C ILE A 71 10.45 -8.30 11.49
N PRO A 72 10.52 -7.14 10.81
CA PRO A 72 9.87 -6.99 9.52
C PRO A 72 10.66 -7.73 8.44
N VAL A 73 9.94 -8.57 7.70
CA VAL A 73 10.45 -9.32 6.56
C VAL A 73 9.55 -9.04 5.36
N PHE A 74 10.16 -8.64 4.25
CA PHE A 74 9.44 -8.37 3.01
C PHE A 74 10.33 -8.70 1.80
N TYR A 75 9.99 -9.77 1.08
CA TYR A 75 10.77 -10.20 -0.08
C TYR A 75 10.48 -9.35 -1.32
N GLY A 76 11.49 -9.25 -2.20
CA GLY A 76 11.42 -8.48 -3.44
C GLY A 76 11.74 -6.99 -3.27
N LEU A 77 12.11 -6.52 -2.07
CA LEU A 77 12.65 -5.17 -1.87
C LEU A 77 14.16 -5.14 -2.14
N GLN A 78 14.67 -4.01 -2.65
CA GLN A 78 16.08 -3.87 -3.02
C GLN A 78 16.96 -3.68 -1.78
N LYS A 79 16.48 -2.92 -0.79
CA LYS A 79 17.21 -2.68 0.46
C LYS A 79 16.59 -3.54 1.54
N ASN A 80 17.28 -4.61 1.92
CA ASN A 80 16.97 -5.40 3.13
C ASN A 80 17.32 -4.61 4.41
N ASN A 81 16.74 -3.43 4.58
CA ASN A 81 16.84 -2.64 5.80
C ASN A 81 15.49 -2.69 6.54
N PRO A 82 15.40 -3.44 7.65
CA PRO A 82 14.18 -3.59 8.45
C PRO A 82 13.49 -2.25 8.78
N ASP A 83 14.28 -1.23 9.12
CA ASP A 83 13.76 0.08 9.54
C ASP A 83 13.15 0.89 8.38
N LYS A 84 13.40 0.47 7.13
CA LYS A 84 12.99 1.20 5.93
C LYS A 84 11.97 0.46 5.07
N ILE A 85 11.59 -0.77 5.43
CA ILE A 85 10.64 -1.59 4.65
C ILE A 85 9.37 -0.81 4.28
N ILE A 86 8.70 -0.20 5.25
CA ILE A 86 7.47 0.57 4.98
C ILE A 86 7.72 1.78 4.07
N LYS A 87 8.87 2.44 4.22
CA LYS A 87 9.24 3.60 3.41
C LYS A 87 9.51 3.17 1.97
N GLU A 88 10.26 2.09 1.78
CA GLU A 88 10.59 1.56 0.46
C GLU A 88 9.34 1.04 -0.27
N ILE A 89 8.44 0.33 0.41
CA ILE A 89 7.16 -0.09 -0.18
C ILE A 89 6.41 1.12 -0.72
N LYS A 90 6.26 2.19 0.08
CA LYS A 90 5.60 3.43 -0.37
C LYS A 90 6.31 4.10 -1.55
N GLU A 91 7.65 4.08 -1.58
CA GLU A 91 8.42 4.65 -2.70
C GLU A 91 8.19 3.87 -3.99
N LEU A 92 8.03 2.54 -3.91
CA LEU A 92 7.85 1.65 -5.07
C LEU A 92 6.38 1.54 -5.53
N THR A 93 5.41 1.80 -4.66
CA THR A 93 3.97 1.65 -4.97
C THR A 93 3.22 2.96 -5.20
N GLY A 94 3.86 4.10 -4.95
CA GLY A 94 3.21 5.43 -4.92
C GLY A 94 2.55 5.76 -3.59
#